data_AF-A0A4V1SMT9-F1
#
_entry.id   AF-A0A4V1SMT9-F1
#
_cell.length_a   1.000
_cell.length_b   1.000
_cell.length_c   1.000
_cell.angle_alpha   90.00
_cell.angle_beta   90.00
_cell.angle_gamma   90.00
#
_symmetry.space_group_name_H-M   'P 1'
#
loop_
_entity.id
_entity.type
_entity.pdbx_description
1 polymer ?
#
loop_
_entity_poly.entity_id
_entity_poly.type
_entity_poly.pdbx_seq_one_letter_code
_entity_poly.pdbx_strand_id
1 'polypeptide(L)' 'MHSPLPATPTLIHFGKAQTETQITLTPGKHTLQLVLGDYMHVPGNHPVVSKKITVNVQ' A
#
# COMPACT_ATOMS: atom_id res chain seq x y z
N MET A 1 10.73 7.64 16.25
CA MET A 1 10.37 8.34 15.00
C MET A 1 10.01 7.29 13.98
N HIS A 2 8.91 7.47 13.24
CA HIS A 2 8.57 6.55 12.14
C HIS A 2 9.51 6.80 10.96
N SER A 3 9.94 5.73 10.29
CA SER A 3 10.81 5.81 9.10
C SER A 3 9.98 5.81 7.82
N PRO A 4 10.51 6.35 6.70
CA PRO A 4 9.89 6.20 5.38
C PRO A 4 9.63 4.74 5.05
N LEU A 5 8.48 4.46 4.47
CA LEU A 5 8.18 3.16 3.88
C LEU A 5 9.05 2.97 2.62
N PRO A 6 9.85 1.89 2.52
CA PRO A 6 10.71 1.67 1.36
C PRO A 6 9.90 1.04 0.21
N ALA A 7 10.07 1.54 -1.01
CA ALA A 7 9.44 0.92 -2.17
C ALA A 7 9.99 -0.50 -2.37
N THR A 8 9.10 -1.49 -2.47
CA THR A 8 9.43 -2.89 -2.74
C THR A 8 8.42 -3.48 -3.73
N PRO A 9 8.64 -4.70 -4.25
CA PRO A 9 7.64 -5.35 -5.10
C PRO A 9 6.26 -5.54 -4.44
N THR A 10 6.19 -5.53 -3.10
CA THR A 10 4.95 -5.65 -2.33
C THR A 10 4.52 -4.34 -1.65
N LEU A 11 5.33 -3.28 -1.77
CA LEU A 11 5.05 -1.95 -1.24
C LEU A 11 5.21 -0.91 -2.36
N ILE A 12 4.09 -0.61 -3.00
CA ILE A 12 4.02 0.25 -4.19
C ILE A 12 3.74 1.69 -3.76
N HIS A 13 4.53 2.64 -4.25
CA HIS A 13 4.38 4.06 -3.94
C HIS A 13 3.46 4.76 -4.95
N PHE A 14 2.56 5.60 -4.44
CA PHE A 14 1.70 6.48 -5.23
C PHE A 14 2.03 7.94 -4.90
N GLY A 15 2.15 8.79 -5.91
CA GLY A 15 2.61 10.18 -5.75
C GLY A 15 2.12 11.15 -6.84
N LYS A 16 1.24 10.69 -7.74
CA LYS A 16 0.67 11.48 -8.84
C LYS A 16 -0.80 11.82 -8.61
N ALA A 17 -1.23 11.86 -7.33
CA ALA A 17 -2.64 11.95 -6.95
C ALA A 17 -3.51 10.88 -7.62
N GLN A 18 -3.00 9.64 -7.74
CA GLN A 18 -3.75 8.54 -8.33
C GLN A 18 -4.95 8.17 -7.44
N THR A 19 -6.10 7.93 -8.07
CA THR A 19 -7.30 7.39 -7.40
C THR A 19 -7.43 5.89 -7.57
N GLU A 20 -6.72 5.31 -8.53
CA GLU A 20 -6.74 3.88 -8.85
C GLU A 20 -5.39 3.40 -9.39
N THR A 21 -5.19 2.09 -9.40
CA THR A 21 -4.07 1.41 -10.04
C THR A 21 -4.50 0.02 -10.49
N GLN A 22 -3.76 -0.55 -11.43
CA GLN A 22 -3.84 -1.96 -11.77
C GLN A 22 -2.62 -2.69 -11.21
N ILE A 23 -2.84 -3.89 -10.67
CA ILE A 23 -1.76 -4.79 -10.22
C ILE A 23 -2.02 -6.19 -10.76
N THR A 24 -0.95 -6.89 -11.11
CA THR A 24 -1.00 -8.31 -11.49
C THR A 24 -0.55 -9.14 -10.29
N LEU A 25 -1.36 -10.13 -9.91
CA LEU A 25 -1.09 -11.01 -8.78
C LEU A 25 -0.85 -12.43 -9.27
N THR A 26 0.09 -13.14 -8.64
CA THR A 26 0.30 -14.56 -8.90
C THR A 26 -0.84 -15.40 -8.32
N PRO A 27 -1.06 -16.64 -8.77
CA PRO A 27 -1.98 -17.56 -8.10
C PRO A 27 -1.68 -17.68 -6.59
N GLY A 28 -2.72 -17.72 -5.77
CA GLY A 28 -2.62 -17.79 -4.31
C GLY A 28 -3.43 -16.73 -3.55
N LYS A 29 -3.24 -16.70 -2.22
CA LYS A 29 -3.93 -15.79 -1.30
C LYS A 29 -3.11 -14.52 -1.06
N HIS A 30 -3.70 -13.37 -1.37
CA HIS A 30 -3.10 -12.05 -1.20
C HIS A 30 -3.88 -11.19 -0.22
N THR A 31 -3.19 -10.32 0.51
CA THR A 31 -3.83 -9.29 1.34
C THR A 31 -3.38 -7.92 0.87
N LEU A 32 -4.33 -7.05 0.57
CA LEU A 32 -4.07 -5.69 0.08
C LEU A 32 -4.52 -4.68 1.14
N GLN A 33 -3.75 -3.59 1.27
CA GLN A 33 -4.05 -2.48 2.15
C GLN A 33 -3.45 -1.19 1.59
N LEU A 34 -4.20 -0.10 1.68
CA LEU A 34 -3.69 1.24 1.41
C LEU A 34 -3.26 1.90 2.71
N VAL A 35 -2.12 2.59 2.66
CA VAL A 35 -1.55 3.36 3.76
C VAL A 35 -1.29 4.77 3.25
N LEU A 36 -1.83 5.77 3.92
CA LEU A 36 -1.51 7.17 3.64
C LEU A 36 -0.27 7.57 4.43
N GLY A 37 0.83 7.83 3.70
CA GLY A 37 2.02 8.49 4.22
C GLY A 37 1.99 9.99 3.95
N ASP A 38 2.85 10.73 4.62
CA ASP A 38 3.16 12.12 4.26
C ASP A 38 4.05 12.22 3.01
N TYR A 39 4.54 13.42 2.69
CA TYR A 39 5.44 13.65 1.55
C TYR A 39 6.79 12.91 1.65
N MET A 40 7.20 12.49 2.85
CA MET A 40 8.39 11.67 3.11
C MET A 40 8.05 10.17 3.18
N HIS A 41 6.82 9.77 2.85
CA HIS A 41 6.32 8.40 2.97
C HIS A 41 6.35 7.86 4.42
N VAL A 42 6.27 8.75 5.41
CA VAL A 42 6.22 8.39 6.82
C VAL A 42 4.76 8.25 7.23
N PRO A 43 4.33 7.09 7.77
CA PRO A 43 3.04 6.98 8.42
C PRO A 43 3.04 7.91 9.64
N GLY A 44 2.12 8.88 9.67
CA GLY A 44 1.97 9.76 10.82
C GLY A 44 1.69 8.98 12.11
N ASN A 45 1.75 9.65 13.26
CA ASN A 45 1.53 8.99 14.57
C ASN A 45 0.15 8.29 14.66
N HIS A 46 -0.85 8.82 13.97
CA HIS A 46 -2.14 8.17 13.75
C HIS A 46 -2.25 7.82 12.26
N PRO A 47 -1.83 6.61 11.85
CA PRO A 47 -1.78 6.25 10.45
C PRO A 47 -3.20 6.11 9.88
N VAL A 48 -3.46 6.77 8.76
CA VAL A 48 -4.69 6.58 7.99
C VAL A 48 -4.49 5.38 7.07
N VAL A 49 -5.20 4.30 7.35
CA VAL A 49 -5.10 3.03 6.61
C VAL A 49 -6.47 2.54 6.18
N SER A 50 -6.54 1.88 5.02
CA SER A 50 -7.78 1.21 4.61
C SER A 50 -8.01 -0.06 5.44
N LYS A 51 -9.25 -0.57 5.38
CA LYS A 51 -9.51 -1.96 5.75
C LYS A 51 -8.67 -2.87 4.85
N LYS A 52 -8.16 -3.96 5.44
CA LYS A 52 -7.51 -5.02 4.67
C LYS A 52 -8.56 -5.76 3.85
N ILE A 53 -8.20 -6.09 2.61
CA ILE A 53 -8.99 -6.99 1.77
C ILE A 53 -8.16 -8.22 1.42
N THR A 54 -8.81 -9.36 1.26
CA THR A 54 -8.19 -10.61 0.83
C THR A 54 -8.67 -10.98 -0.55
N VAL A 55 -7.74 -11.28 -1.45
CA VAL A 55 -8.01 -11.72 -2.81
C VAL A 55 -7.37 -13.09 -3.00
N ASN A 56 -8.15 -14.06 -3.48
CA ASN A 56 -7.63 -15.37 -3.87
C ASN A 56 -7.61 -15.45 -5.40
N VAL A 57 -6.43 -15.61 -5.98
CA VAL A 57 -6.23 -15.77 -7.41
C VAL A 57 -6.05 -17.25 -7.71
N GLN A 58 -6.80 -17.77 -8.69
CA GLN A 58 -6.72 -19.16 -9.15
C GLN A 58 -5.81 -19.28 -10.36
#